data_AF-A0AAE1FI75-F1
#
_entry.id   AF-A0AAE1FI75-F1
#
_cell.length_a   1.000
_cell.length_b   1.000
_cell.length_c   1.000
_cell.angle_alpha   90.00
_cell.angle_beta   90.00
_cell.angle_gamma   90.00
#
_symmetry.space_group_name_H-M   'P 1'
#
loop_
_entity.id
_entity.type
_entity.pdbx_description
1 polymer ?
#
loop_
_entity_poly.entity_id
_entity_poly.type
_entity_poly.pdbx_seq_one_letter_code
_entity_poly.pdbx_strand_id
1 'polypeptide(L)'
;MARFTRFSDREAVMRNVGKLKGSRIFVNEDLCPASHNIRKAQFPALKEARSQGKIAYFRHTKLIIREKHASNQGTATFRRDGSVERHRNGTPSGTSDGGGEGAQEPAGVSAASMGGQSSAIAPPAPVVGSAAAIGGAGCPPVDVDVSSCATPTPSSGNDKKSTQSQRITRQRK
;
A
#
# COMPACT_ATOMS: atom_id res chain seq x y z
N MET A 1 -19.06 14.14 1.61
CA MET A 1 -18.88 13.19 0.50
C MET A 1 -19.23 13.91 -0.79
N ALA A 2 -18.27 14.10 -1.70
CA ALA A 2 -18.54 14.73 -3.00
C ALA A 2 -19.11 13.68 -3.96
N ARG A 3 -20.21 14.01 -4.64
CA ARG A 3 -20.83 13.14 -5.65
C ARG A 3 -20.57 13.72 -7.03
N PHE A 4 -19.93 12.93 -7.89
CA PHE A 4 -19.72 13.29 -9.28
C PHE A 4 -20.88 12.79 -10.12
N THR A 5 -21.38 13.61 -11.04
CA THR A 5 -22.41 13.22 -12.00
C THR A 5 -21.82 12.33 -13.10
N ARG A 6 -20.57 12.59 -13.52
CA ARG A 6 -19.87 11.84 -14.56
C ARG A 6 -18.64 11.13 -14.00
N PHE A 7 -18.41 9.90 -14.47
CA PHE A 7 -17.22 9.12 -14.11
C PHE A 7 -15.91 9.80 -14.58
N SER A 8 -15.94 10.45 -15.75
CA SER A 8 -14.82 11.21 -16.31
C SER A 8 -14.28 12.28 -15.36
N ASP A 9 -15.18 12.98 -14.67
CA ASP A 9 -14.85 14.10 -13.81
C ASP A 9 -14.17 13.59 -12.54
N ARG A 10 -14.68 12.47 -12.00
CA ARG A 10 -14.02 11.76 -10.90
C ARG A 10 -12.61 11.32 -11.28
N GLU A 11 -12.40 10.74 -12.46
CA GLU A 11 -11.06 10.35 -12.91
C GLU A 11 -10.14 11.55 -13.16
N ALA A 12 -10.68 12.67 -13.66
CA ALA A 12 -9.92 13.91 -13.81
C ALA A 12 -9.44 14.45 -12.46
N VAL A 13 -10.28 14.41 -11.42
CA VAL A 13 -9.88 14.78 -10.05
C VAL A 13 -8.81 13.83 -9.54
N MET A 14 -8.99 12.51 -9.65
CA MET A 14 -8.03 11.51 -9.16
C MET A 14 -6.65 11.63 -9.84
N ARG A 15 -6.60 11.99 -11.14
CA ARG A 15 -5.35 12.25 -11.86
C ARG A 15 -4.62 13.50 -11.36
N ASN A 16 -5.35 14.51 -10.88
CA ASN A 16 -4.78 15.77 -10.41
C ASN A 16 -4.43 15.78 -8.91
N VAL A 17 -4.71 14.71 -8.15
CA VAL A 17 -4.41 14.62 -6.70
C VAL A 17 -2.94 14.91 -6.38
N GLY A 18 -2.01 14.59 -7.30
CA GLY A 18 -0.60 14.92 -7.14
C GLY A 18 -0.31 16.40 -6.96
N LYS A 19 -1.14 17.29 -7.51
CA LYS A 19 -1.02 18.75 -7.38
C LYS A 19 -1.47 19.27 -6.01
N LEU A 20 -2.24 18.47 -5.27
CA LEU A 20 -2.74 18.83 -3.94
C LEU A 20 -1.76 18.44 -2.82
N LYS A 21 -0.60 17.86 -3.16
CA LYS A 21 0.45 17.56 -2.18
C LYS A 21 0.90 18.87 -1.51
N GLY A 22 0.93 18.90 -0.18
CA GLY A 22 1.24 20.09 0.63
C GLY A 22 0.01 20.82 1.18
N SER A 23 -1.18 20.64 0.60
CA SER A 23 -2.41 21.31 1.05
C SER A 23 -3.10 20.65 2.25
N ARG A 24 -2.56 19.54 2.79
CA ARG A 24 -3.19 18.68 3.82
C ARG A 24 -4.57 18.10 3.40
N ILE A 25 -4.95 18.22 2.13
CA ILE A 25 -6.17 17.64 1.59
C ILE A 25 -5.89 16.22 1.09
N PHE A 26 -6.70 15.25 1.53
CA PHE A 26 -6.63 13.86 1.09
C PHE A 26 -7.88 13.50 0.31
N VAL A 27 -7.69 12.96 -0.90
CA VAL A 27 -8.78 12.49 -1.75
C VAL A 27 -8.76 10.97 -1.73
N ASN A 28 -9.77 10.38 -1.09
CA ASN A 28 -9.96 8.93 -1.05
C ASN A 28 -11.17 8.53 -1.89
N GLU A 29 -11.09 7.35 -2.46
CA GLU A 29 -12.19 6.75 -3.23
C GLU A 29 -13.17 6.07 -2.26
N ASP A 30 -14.46 6.39 -2.37
CA ASP A 30 -15.51 5.71 -1.58
C ASP A 30 -15.73 4.30 -2.12
N LEU A 31 -15.01 3.33 -1.56
CA LEU A 31 -15.15 1.91 -1.89
C LEU A 31 -15.95 1.20 -0.81
N CYS A 32 -16.72 0.19 -1.22
CA CYS A 32 -17.40 -0.65 -0.23
C CYS A 32 -16.40 -1.40 0.66
N PRO A 33 -16.77 -1.73 1.92
CA PRO A 33 -15.88 -2.44 2.84
C PRO A 33 -15.32 -3.76 2.28
N ALA A 34 -16.13 -4.50 1.52
CA ALA A 34 -15.70 -5.72 0.84
C ALA A 34 -14.53 -5.46 -0.13
N SER A 35 -14.60 -4.39 -0.93
CA SER A 35 -13.52 -4.00 -1.85
C SER A 35 -12.25 -3.58 -1.11
N HIS A 36 -12.38 -2.90 0.03
CA HIS A 36 -11.24 -2.58 0.88
C HIS A 36 -10.55 -3.83 1.41
N ASN A 37 -11.31 -4.84 1.84
CA ASN A 37 -10.75 -6.10 2.34
C ASN A 37 -9.98 -6.85 1.25
N ILE A 38 -10.51 -6.89 0.02
CA ILE A 38 -9.81 -7.48 -1.14
C ILE A 38 -8.48 -6.77 -1.40
N ARG A 39 -8.47 -5.43 -1.41
CA ARG A 39 -7.23 -4.65 -1.59
C ARG A 39 -6.22 -4.89 -0.46
N LYS A 40 -6.68 -4.97 0.79
CA LYS A 40 -5.83 -5.29 1.96
C LYS A 40 -5.21 -6.68 1.84
N ALA A 41 -5.97 -7.67 1.39
CA ALA A 41 -5.47 -9.02 1.17
C ALA A 41 -4.39 -9.09 0.07
N GLN A 42 -4.50 -8.26 -0.97
CA GLN A 42 -3.52 -8.19 -2.07
C GLN A 42 -2.31 -7.28 -1.78
N PHE A 43 -2.34 -6.52 -0.67
CA PHE A 43 -1.28 -5.56 -0.33
C PHE A 43 0.11 -6.20 -0.13
N PRO A 44 0.26 -7.40 0.47
CA PRO A 44 1.54 -8.10 0.55
C PRO A 44 2.14 -8.38 -0.83
N ALA A 45 1.34 -8.90 -1.77
CA ALA A 45 1.78 -9.19 -3.14
C ALA A 45 2.20 -7.92 -3.91
N LEU A 46 1.47 -6.81 -3.70
CA LEU A 46 1.86 -5.51 -4.25
C LEU A 46 3.25 -5.07 -3.74
N LYS A 47 3.51 -5.23 -2.44
CA LYS A 47 4.79 -4.85 -1.82
C LYS A 47 5.93 -5.72 -2.34
N GLU A 48 5.71 -7.02 -2.45
CA GLU A 48 6.68 -7.97 -3.00
C GLU A 48 7.04 -7.63 -4.45
N ALA A 49 6.03 -7.44 -5.31
CA ALA A 49 6.27 -7.07 -6.71
C ALA A 49 7.05 -5.75 -6.85
N ARG A 50 6.77 -4.77 -6.00
CA ARG A 50 7.54 -3.50 -5.96
C ARG A 50 8.99 -3.72 -5.49
N SER A 51 9.22 -4.59 -4.50
CA SER A 51 10.59 -4.93 -4.06
C SER A 51 11.40 -5.65 -5.13
N GLN A 52 10.74 -6.43 -6.01
CA GLN A 52 11.35 -7.06 -7.18
C GLN A 52 11.64 -6.08 -8.34
N GLY A 53 11.32 -4.79 -8.20
CA GLY A 53 11.51 -3.79 -9.25
C GLY A 53 10.45 -3.79 -10.36
N LYS A 54 9.35 -4.55 -10.20
CA LYS A 54 8.21 -4.55 -11.13
C LYS A 54 7.32 -3.33 -10.91
N ILE A 55 6.62 -2.90 -11.94
CA ILE A 55 5.62 -1.83 -11.83
C ILE A 55 4.30 -2.45 -11.37
N ALA A 56 3.92 -2.22 -10.12
CA ALA A 56 2.69 -2.77 -9.55
C ALA A 56 1.78 -1.68 -8.97
N TYR A 57 0.50 -1.72 -9.36
CA TYR A 57 -0.54 -0.78 -8.92
C TYR A 57 -1.93 -1.44 -8.91
N PHE A 58 -2.87 -0.86 -8.16
CA PHE A 58 -4.26 -1.28 -8.16
C PHE A 58 -5.06 -0.51 -9.23
N ARG A 59 -5.87 -1.23 -10.00
CA ARG A 59 -6.93 -0.66 -10.84
C ARG A 59 -8.27 -1.21 -10.35
N HIS A 60 -9.07 -0.35 -9.72
CA HIS A 60 -10.25 -0.77 -8.94
C HIS A 60 -9.86 -1.83 -7.90
N THR A 61 -10.35 -3.07 -8.00
CA THR A 61 -10.07 -4.18 -7.08
C THR A 61 -8.99 -5.14 -7.59
N LYS A 62 -8.43 -4.87 -8.78
CA LYS A 62 -7.47 -5.76 -9.43
C LYS A 62 -6.04 -5.24 -9.23
N LEU A 63 -5.15 -6.12 -8.80
CA LEU A 63 -3.71 -5.88 -8.79
C LEU A 63 -3.16 -6.08 -10.20
N ILE A 64 -2.56 -5.04 -10.76
CA ILE A 64 -1.87 -5.09 -12.06
C ILE A 64 -0.37 -5.04 -11.79
N ILE A 65 0.34 -6.08 -12.22
CA ILE A 65 1.80 -6.18 -12.16
C ILE A 65 2.31 -6.19 -13.60
N ARG A 66 3.23 -5.27 -13.90
CA ARG A 66 3.90 -5.18 -15.20
C ARG A 66 5.40 -5.27 -15.00
N GLU A 67 6.06 -6.00 -15.88
CA GLU A 67 7.51 -6.00 -15.91
C GLU A 67 8.01 -4.62 -16.34
N LYS A 68 8.99 -4.10 -15.60
CA LYS A 68 9.69 -2.90 -16.01
C LYS A 68 10.67 -3.32 -17.09
N HIS A 69 10.21 -3.37 -18.35
CA HIS A 69 11.11 -3.57 -19.47
C HIS A 69 12.18 -2.47 -19.40
N ALA A 70 13.43 -2.88 -19.21
CA ALA A 70 14.55 -1.98 -19.05
C ALA A 70 14.97 -1.36 -20.40
N SER A 71 14.01 -0.98 -21.24
CA SER A 71 14.21 -0.48 -22.61
C SER A 71 14.83 0.92 -22.66
N ASN A 72 15.51 1.35 -21.60
CA ASN A 72 16.42 2.50 -21.60
C ASN A 72 17.35 2.45 -20.38
N GLN A 73 18.13 1.39 -20.21
CA GLN A 73 19.35 1.43 -19.37
C GLN A 73 20.46 2.32 -19.99
N GLY A 74 20.09 3.39 -20.71
CA GLY A 74 21.01 4.35 -21.33
C GLY A 74 21.33 5.57 -20.46
N THR A 75 20.67 5.74 -19.32
CA THR A 75 21.16 6.65 -18.28
C THR A 75 21.65 5.81 -17.11
N ALA A 76 22.75 5.09 -17.36
CA ALA A 76 23.78 5.01 -16.35
C ALA A 76 23.92 6.43 -15.81
N THR A 77 23.55 6.62 -14.55
CA THR A 77 24.02 7.76 -13.79
C THR A 77 25.53 7.73 -13.95
N PHE A 78 26.03 8.51 -14.91
CA PHE A 78 27.38 9.01 -14.93
C PHE A 78 27.51 9.64 -13.56
N ARG A 79 28.02 8.86 -12.61
CA ARG A 79 28.58 9.39 -11.38
C ARG A 79 29.67 10.31 -11.88
N ARG A 80 29.31 11.57 -12.06
CA ARG A 80 30.23 12.67 -12.24
C ARG A 80 30.89 12.85 -10.88
N ASP A 81 31.82 11.94 -10.61
CA ASP A 81 32.97 12.24 -9.79
C ASP A 81 33.76 13.35 -10.51
N GLY A 82 34.19 14.36 -9.77
CA GLY A 82 34.64 15.65 -10.29
C GLY A 82 33.63 16.76 -9.94
N SER A 83 33.67 17.36 -8.75
CA SER A 83 34.80 18.18 -8.27
C SER A 83 35.34 19.09 -9.38
N VAL A 84 34.58 20.11 -9.75
CA VAL A 84 35.12 21.44 -10.11
C VAL A 84 34.13 22.48 -9.60
N GLU A 85 34.45 22.99 -8.43
CA GLU A 85 34.20 24.35 -8.00
C GLU A 85 34.44 25.33 -9.16
N ARG A 86 33.43 26.10 -9.57
CA ARG A 86 33.59 27.51 -9.99
C ARG A 86 32.25 28.19 -10.35
N HIS A 87 32.03 29.28 -9.60
CA HIS A 87 31.52 30.60 -10.03
C HIS A 87 30.01 30.83 -10.23
N ARG A 88 29.53 31.60 -9.25
CA ARG A 88 28.41 32.56 -9.26
C ARG A 88 28.23 33.25 -10.63
N ASN A 89 26.98 33.31 -11.08
CA ASN A 89 26.33 34.41 -11.81
C ASN A 89 24.85 33.99 -11.92
N GLY A 90 23.95 34.42 -11.05
CA GLY A 90 23.37 35.76 -11.10
C GLY A 90 21.99 35.65 -11.77
N THR A 91 20.95 35.35 -11.01
CA THR A 91 19.56 35.53 -11.47
C THR A 91 18.89 36.52 -10.51
N PRO A 92 18.48 37.71 -10.98
CA PRO A 92 17.95 38.74 -10.13
C PRO A 92 16.57 38.37 -9.57
N SER A 93 16.48 38.64 -8.28
CA SER A 93 15.32 38.67 -7.42
C SER A 93 14.22 39.57 -7.98
N GLY A 94 13.03 39.01 -8.18
CA GLY A 94 11.78 39.74 -8.30
C GLY A 94 10.94 39.50 -7.06
N THR A 95 11.26 40.22 -5.99
CA THR A 95 10.47 40.35 -4.76
C THR A 95 9.28 41.26 -5.03
N SER A 96 8.06 40.80 -4.73
CA SER A 96 6.98 41.70 -4.37
C SER A 96 6.42 41.25 -3.03
N ASP A 97 6.50 42.21 -2.12
CA ASP A 97 6.23 42.22 -0.70
C ASP A 97 4.73 42.07 -0.42
N GLY A 98 4.40 41.41 0.68
CA GLY A 98 3.02 41.18 1.11
C GLY A 98 3.00 40.54 2.49
N GLY A 99 3.32 41.35 3.50
CA GLY A 99 3.46 40.96 4.89
C GLY A 99 2.19 40.37 5.53
N GLY A 100 2.43 39.48 6.49
CA GLY A 100 1.43 38.89 7.36
C GLY A 100 2.12 38.25 8.56
N GLU A 101 2.45 39.09 9.54
CA GLU A 101 2.94 38.73 10.87
C GLU A 101 1.93 37.85 11.61
N GLY A 102 2.44 36.83 12.32
CA GLY A 102 1.62 35.95 13.14
C GLY A 102 2.42 34.81 13.76
N ALA A 103 3.37 35.17 14.63
CA ALA A 103 4.13 34.25 15.45
C ALA A 103 3.26 33.54 16.49
N GLN A 104 3.44 32.23 16.66
CA GLN A 104 3.70 31.61 17.96
C GLN A 104 3.94 30.10 17.80
N GLU A 105 5.20 29.71 17.99
CA GLU A 105 5.58 28.35 18.35
C GLU A 105 5.21 28.04 19.80
N PRO A 106 4.91 26.77 20.12
CA PRO A 106 5.40 26.22 21.36
C PRO A 106 6.42 25.11 21.10
N ALA A 107 7.56 25.32 21.75
CA ALA A 107 8.68 24.43 21.88
C ALA A 107 8.31 23.07 22.51
N GLY A 108 9.03 22.05 22.07
CA GLY A 108 9.62 21.06 22.97
C GLY A 108 8.71 19.95 23.46
N VAL A 109 8.83 18.78 22.84
CA VAL A 109 8.89 17.52 23.60
C VAL A 109 9.93 16.59 23.00
N SER A 110 10.70 16.05 23.93
CA SER A 110 12.02 15.47 23.76
C SER A 110 12.04 14.13 23.02
N ALA A 111 13.19 13.93 22.37
CA ALA A 111 13.66 12.65 21.89
C ALA A 111 13.65 11.59 23.00
N ALA A 112 12.90 10.51 22.78
CA ALA A 112 13.12 9.24 23.47
C ALA A 112 13.69 8.24 22.45
N SER A 113 15.02 8.23 22.40
CA SER A 113 15.81 7.13 21.87
C SER A 113 15.60 5.90 22.74
N MET A 114 14.79 4.94 22.27
CA MET A 114 14.80 3.58 22.81
C MET A 114 15.43 2.67 21.77
N GLY A 115 16.70 2.34 22.00
CA GLY A 115 17.31 1.15 21.45
C GLY A 115 16.56 -0.08 21.97
N GLY A 116 16.50 -1.14 21.16
CA GLY A 116 15.88 -2.37 21.63
C GLY A 116 15.67 -3.42 20.55
N GLN A 117 16.70 -4.25 20.39
CA GLN A 117 16.60 -5.68 20.11
C GLN A 117 16.29 -6.09 18.67
N SER A 118 17.36 -6.28 17.90
CA SER A 118 17.41 -7.21 16.78
C SER A 118 17.14 -8.64 17.28
N SER A 119 15.88 -9.06 17.28
CA SER A 119 15.56 -10.48 17.40
C SER A 119 15.94 -11.18 16.10
N ALA A 120 16.96 -12.04 16.16
CA ALA A 120 17.29 -12.98 15.10
C ALA A 120 16.04 -13.81 14.77
N ILE A 121 15.47 -13.60 13.59
CA ILE A 121 14.43 -14.46 13.04
C ILE A 121 15.13 -15.74 12.62
N ALA A 122 14.93 -16.80 13.39
CA ALA A 122 15.36 -18.14 13.02
C ALA A 122 14.75 -18.52 11.65
N PRO A 123 15.53 -19.14 10.75
CA PRO A 123 15.01 -19.58 9.46
C PRO A 123 13.88 -20.60 9.67
N PRO A 124 12.77 -20.51 8.92
CA PRO A 124 11.74 -21.54 8.95
C PRO A 124 12.34 -22.86 8.43
N ALA A 125 12.09 -23.95 9.17
CA ALA A 125 12.48 -25.29 8.79
C ALA A 125 11.89 -25.67 7.41
N PRO A 126 12.61 -26.45 6.60
CA PRO A 126 12.08 -26.95 5.33
C PRO A 126 10.90 -27.89 5.60
N VAL A 127 9.73 -27.49 5.13
CA VAL A 127 8.53 -28.33 5.15
C VAL A 127 8.72 -29.39 4.06
N VAL A 128 9.05 -30.61 4.47
CA VAL A 128 9.16 -31.76 3.58
C VAL A 128 7.72 -32.16 3.20
N GLY A 129 7.23 -31.61 2.09
CA GLY A 129 5.93 -31.96 1.53
C GLY A 129 6.05 -33.21 0.65
N SER A 130 5.54 -34.33 1.15
CA SER A 130 5.34 -35.57 0.39
C SER A 130 4.61 -35.32 -0.93
N ALA A 131 5.22 -35.76 -2.02
CA ALA A 131 4.58 -35.90 -3.31
C ALA A 131 3.53 -37.03 -3.24
N ALA A 132 2.27 -36.67 -3.07
CA ALA A 132 1.16 -37.55 -3.40
C ALA A 132 0.81 -37.35 -4.87
N ALA A 133 1.24 -38.31 -5.70
CA ALA A 133 0.73 -38.48 -7.05
C ALA A 133 -0.78 -38.71 -6.98
N ILE A 134 -1.56 -37.81 -7.58
CA ILE A 134 -2.98 -38.05 -7.84
C ILE A 134 -3.11 -38.22 -9.34
N GLY A 135 -3.25 -39.48 -9.73
CA GLY A 135 -3.49 -39.91 -11.09
C GLY A 135 -4.76 -39.28 -11.65
N GLY A 136 -4.71 -39.00 -12.95
CA GLY A 136 -5.86 -38.58 -13.71
C GLY A 136 -6.96 -39.65 -13.71
N ALA A 137 -8.19 -39.19 -13.60
CA ALA A 137 -9.35 -39.86 -14.12
C ALA A 137 -10.21 -38.78 -14.80
N GLY A 138 -10.52 -39.00 -16.07
CA GLY A 138 -11.22 -38.07 -16.92
C GLY A 138 -12.62 -37.73 -16.41
N CYS A 139 -13.00 -36.47 -16.57
CA CYS A 139 -14.39 -36.05 -16.47
C CYS A 139 -15.07 -36.30 -17.82
N PRO A 140 -16.19 -37.05 -17.89
CA PRO A 140 -17.07 -37.02 -19.04
C PRO A 140 -17.80 -35.67 -19.13
N PRO A 141 -18.26 -35.27 -20.32
CA PRO A 141 -19.07 -34.07 -20.49
C PRO A 141 -20.41 -34.26 -19.77
N VAL A 142 -20.77 -33.31 -18.90
CA VAL A 142 -22.11 -33.21 -18.33
C VAL A 142 -22.87 -32.14 -19.09
N ASP A 143 -24.01 -32.55 -19.66
CA ASP A 143 -25.01 -31.68 -20.26
C ASP A 143 -25.49 -30.65 -19.22
N VAL A 144 -25.52 -29.38 -19.64
CA VAL A 144 -25.96 -28.26 -18.82
C VAL A 144 -27.48 -28.21 -18.87
N ASP A 145 -28.12 -28.79 -17.85
CA ASP A 145 -29.54 -28.51 -17.55
C ASP A 145 -29.65 -27.10 -16.97
N VAL A 146 -30.33 -26.23 -17.73
CA VAL A 146 -30.62 -24.85 -17.33
C VAL A 146 -31.87 -24.87 -16.45
N SER A 147 -31.69 -25.04 -15.14
CA SER A 147 -32.82 -24.86 -14.23
C SER A 147 -32.43 -24.44 -12.82
N SER A 148 -33.19 -23.46 -12.35
CA SER A 148 -33.43 -23.12 -10.95
C SER A 148 -32.55 -22.05 -10.30
N CYS A 149 -33.18 -20.88 -10.21
CA CYS A 149 -32.92 -19.80 -9.29
C CYS A 149 -32.98 -20.27 -7.83
N ALA A 150 -31.84 -20.30 -7.14
CA ALA A 150 -31.79 -20.41 -5.68
C ALA A 150 -30.94 -19.26 -5.10
N THR A 151 -31.61 -18.37 -4.39
CA THR A 151 -31.04 -17.31 -3.56
C THR A 151 -30.23 -17.90 -2.38
N PRO A 152 -28.99 -17.47 -2.13
CA PRO A 152 -28.28 -17.86 -0.92
C PRO A 152 -28.70 -17.01 0.29
N THR A 153 -29.15 -17.67 1.34
CA THR A 153 -29.34 -17.15 2.69
C THR A 153 -27.98 -16.95 3.39
N PRO A 154 -27.79 -15.88 4.20
CA PRO A 154 -26.55 -15.69 4.95
C PRO A 154 -26.52 -16.59 6.20
N SER A 155 -25.59 -17.54 6.24
CA SER A 155 -25.30 -18.33 7.44
C SER A 155 -24.49 -17.52 8.45
N SER A 156 -25.12 -17.22 9.58
CA SER A 156 -24.50 -16.63 10.77
C SER A 156 -23.57 -17.64 11.44
N GLY A 157 -22.26 -17.34 11.48
CA GLY A 157 -21.24 -18.15 12.14
C GLY A 157 -20.55 -17.35 13.25
N ASN A 158 -20.92 -17.64 14.49
CA ASN A 158 -20.28 -17.15 15.70
C ASN A 158 -18.98 -17.94 15.95
N ASP A 159 -17.83 -17.28 16.06
CA ASP A 159 -16.66 -17.88 16.70
C ASP A 159 -16.00 -16.92 17.69
N LYS A 160 -16.11 -17.34 18.95
CA LYS A 160 -15.69 -16.67 20.19
C LYS A 160 -14.17 -16.71 20.29
N LYS A 161 -13.49 -15.55 20.30
CA LYS A 161 -12.12 -15.47 20.83
C LYS A 161 -12.13 -14.96 22.26
N SER A 162 -12.00 -15.92 23.17
CA SER A 162 -11.69 -15.77 24.59
C SER A 162 -10.45 -14.89 24.78
N THR A 163 -10.61 -13.76 25.46
CA THR A 163 -9.50 -12.91 25.92
C THR A 163 -9.17 -13.29 27.35
N GLN A 164 -8.10 -14.05 27.52
CA GLN A 164 -7.59 -14.46 28.82
C GLN A 164 -6.86 -13.27 29.47
N SER A 165 -7.52 -12.62 30.42
CA SER A 165 -6.97 -11.52 31.22
C SER A 165 -6.04 -12.08 32.29
N GLN A 166 -4.72 -11.89 32.15
CA GLN A 166 -3.76 -12.22 33.20
C GLN A 166 -3.58 -11.02 34.14
N ARG A 167 -4.08 -11.19 35.36
CA ARG A 167 -3.99 -10.25 36.47
C ARG A 167 -2.62 -10.41 37.13
N ILE A 168 -1.68 -9.50 36.89
CA ILE A 168 -0.38 -9.49 37.56
C ILE A 168 -0.51 -8.69 38.87
N THR A 169 -0.57 -9.39 39.99
CA THR A 169 -0.42 -8.82 41.34
C THR A 169 1.06 -8.57 41.63
N ARG A 170 1.46 -7.28 41.70
CA ARG A 170 2.75 -6.87 42.26
C ARG A 170 2.66 -6.90 43.79
N GLN A 171 3.35 -7.83 44.43
CA GLN A 171 3.66 -7.72 45.85
C GLN A 171 4.75 -6.67 46.05
N ARG A 172 4.49 -5.68 46.91
CA ARG A 172 5.50 -4.81 47.50
C ARG A 172 6.11 -5.54 48.69
N LYS A 173 7.43 -5.52 48.79
CA LYS A 173 8.16 -5.79 50.03
C LYS A 173 9.19 -4.69 50.20
#